data_AF-A0A519U5D7-F1
#
_entry.id   AF-A0A519U5D7-F1
#
_cell.length_a   1.000
_cell.length_b   1.000
_cell.length_c   1.000
_cell.angle_alpha   90.00
_cell.angle_beta   90.00
_cell.angle_gamma   90.00
#
_symmetry.space_group_name_H-M   'P 1'
#
loop_
_entity.id
_entity.type
_entity.pdbx_description
1 polymer ?
#
loop_
_entity_poly.entity_id
_entity_poly.type
_entity_poly.pdbx_seq_one_letter_code
_entity_poly.pdbx_strand_id
1 'polypeptide(L)'
;MKLKTIIGGIVCSYLFAFSAIAQKTKVSVNVSTVEATDTLSIKNEKRNINIPLASEGKNSFGAKVELPAKGFYTIEPVGDVYIEPGQALKVKQTGARTYTFEGKQSQENNILQKLKEAREALLPENKTVSGAPSYALLQQSIGQFQKTIAAYKDRVEKLSTTSDNELFKTLVLGDADAYSRLMLLGFSSYHQLDSTLYAASQKFFNDPKSKQDPNFAAKALRMRVLPLMDGFLNEEDAEIARKAYTDGFNQSDEMLLYNSASYAPLLSSLAFVDLPIDERALKESYQKRFKAIPTKFPNTSFANELMVMQSMQYIISARYANAEAEAYQVVMSLSIPQHGKDRITEFYQQLNKN
;
A
#
# COMPACT_ATOMS: atom_id res chain seq x y z
N MET A 1 30.28 -2.19 64.45
CA MET A 1 28.95 -2.80 64.64
C MET A 1 28.59 -3.54 63.35
N LYS A 2 28.39 -4.86 63.45
CA LYS A 2 27.96 -5.92 62.50
C LYS A 2 27.66 -5.50 61.04
N LEU A 3 28.42 -5.97 60.03
CA LEU A 3 28.33 -7.28 59.31
C LEU A 3 27.11 -7.41 58.38
N LYS A 4 27.32 -7.36 57.05
CA LYS A 4 27.07 -8.50 56.14
C LYS A 4 27.42 -8.20 54.67
N THR A 5 28.39 -8.97 54.21
CA THR A 5 28.75 -9.41 52.87
C THR A 5 27.56 -9.87 52.03
N ILE A 6 27.51 -9.50 50.73
CA ILE A 6 27.22 -10.44 49.64
C ILE A 6 28.19 -10.17 48.48
N ILE A 7 28.91 -11.22 48.11
CA ILE A 7 29.84 -11.36 46.98
C ILE A 7 29.05 -11.87 45.77
N GLY A 8 29.51 -11.51 44.57
CA GLY A 8 29.18 -12.19 43.31
C GLY A 8 28.71 -11.15 42.29
N GLY A 9 29.50 -10.72 41.32
CA GLY A 9 30.38 -11.50 40.47
C GLY A 9 29.83 -11.41 39.06
N ILE A 10 30.26 -10.40 38.28
CA ILE A 10 30.10 -10.41 36.82
C ILE A 10 31.46 -10.06 36.23
N VAL A 11 32.22 -11.13 36.07
CA VAL A 11 33.27 -11.28 35.08
C VAL A 11 32.63 -11.20 33.69
N CYS A 12 33.40 -10.67 32.73
CA CYS A 12 33.17 -10.75 31.28
C CYS A 12 32.17 -9.77 30.66
N SER A 13 32.60 -8.51 30.56
CA SER A 13 32.29 -7.64 29.42
C SER A 13 32.92 -8.22 28.13
N TYR A 14 32.39 -9.34 27.64
CA TYR A 14 32.62 -9.75 26.25
C TYR A 14 31.74 -8.86 25.36
N LEU A 15 32.40 -7.89 24.74
CA LEU A 15 32.36 -7.66 23.29
C LEU A 15 31.19 -8.36 22.56
N PHE A 16 29.99 -7.79 22.65
CA PHE A 16 29.01 -7.89 21.56
C PHE A 16 29.12 -6.63 20.72
N ALA A 17 30.27 -6.49 20.05
CA ALA A 17 30.28 -5.84 18.76
C ALA A 17 29.48 -6.76 17.83
N PHE A 18 28.16 -6.59 17.79
CA PHE A 18 27.39 -6.98 16.63
C PHE A 18 27.86 -6.05 15.50
N SER A 19 28.96 -6.43 14.86
CA SER A 19 29.12 -6.11 13.45
C SER A 19 27.90 -6.73 12.79
N ALA A 20 26.94 -5.87 12.42
CA ALA A 20 25.95 -6.20 11.42
C ALA A 20 26.73 -6.53 10.16
N ILE A 21 27.14 -7.79 10.04
CA ILE A 21 27.62 -8.34 8.78
C ILE A 21 26.39 -8.26 7.90
N ALA A 22 26.33 -7.22 7.08
CA ALA A 22 25.42 -7.15 5.95
C ALA A 22 25.68 -8.43 5.14
N GLN A 23 24.84 -9.44 5.33
CA GLN A 23 24.89 -10.68 4.57
C GLN A 23 24.52 -10.31 3.14
N LYS A 24 25.55 -10.03 2.35
CA LYS A 24 25.47 -9.85 0.90
C LYS A 24 24.87 -11.11 0.33
N THR A 25 23.66 -11.02 -0.20
CA THR A 25 23.02 -12.22 -0.69
C THR A 25 22.51 -12.14 -2.10
N LYS A 26 22.49 -13.32 -2.73
CA LYS A 26 22.22 -13.56 -4.14
C LYS A 26 20.79 -14.06 -4.25
N VAL A 27 19.86 -13.20 -4.66
CA VAL A 27 18.65 -13.67 -5.34
C VAL A 27 19.09 -14.25 -6.70
N SER A 28 18.32 -15.13 -7.30
CA SER A 28 18.54 -15.57 -8.69
C SER A 28 17.20 -15.74 -9.36
N VAL A 29 16.61 -14.62 -9.78
CA VAL A 29 15.28 -14.62 -10.41
C VAL A 29 15.41 -15.11 -11.84
N ASN A 30 15.26 -16.42 -12.06
CA ASN A 30 15.11 -17.00 -13.39
C ASN A 30 13.71 -16.75 -13.92
N VAL A 31 13.51 -15.64 -14.64
CA VAL A 31 12.25 -15.36 -15.35
C VAL A 31 12.31 -15.91 -16.76
N SER A 32 11.41 -16.84 -17.08
CA SER A 32 11.20 -17.30 -18.45
C SER A 32 10.08 -16.50 -19.09
N THR A 33 10.33 -15.96 -20.29
CA THR A 33 9.38 -15.28 -21.19
C THR A 33 8.66 -14.05 -20.61
N VAL A 34 9.43 -13.04 -20.20
CA VAL A 34 8.87 -11.67 -20.08
C VAL A 34 8.80 -11.07 -21.48
N GLU A 35 7.72 -10.37 -21.83
CA GLU A 35 7.75 -9.46 -22.99
C GLU A 35 9.01 -8.59 -22.89
N ALA A 36 9.70 -8.35 -24.00
CA ALA A 36 11.01 -7.70 -24.03
C ALA A 36 10.96 -6.35 -23.27
N THR A 37 11.33 -6.40 -21.99
CA THR A 37 11.56 -5.25 -21.14
C THR A 37 13.06 -5.26 -20.90
N ASP A 38 13.71 -4.12 -21.08
CA ASP A 38 15.17 -4.04 -20.96
C ASP A 38 15.63 -4.17 -19.49
N THR A 39 14.68 -4.12 -18.54
CA THR A 39 14.95 -4.12 -17.10
C THR A 39 13.91 -4.93 -16.32
N LEU A 40 14.39 -5.69 -15.32
CA LEU A 40 13.59 -6.28 -14.26
C LEU A 40 13.60 -5.35 -13.06
N SER A 41 12.44 -4.84 -12.65
CA SER A 41 12.34 -4.00 -11.46
C SER A 41 11.90 -4.82 -10.25
N ILE A 42 12.68 -4.75 -9.17
CA ILE A 42 12.36 -5.33 -7.86
C ILE A 42 12.16 -4.18 -6.88
N LYS A 43 10.93 -4.02 -6.37
CA LYS A 43 10.53 -2.86 -5.58
C LYS A 43 10.03 -3.28 -4.20
N ASN A 44 10.31 -2.46 -3.20
CA ASN A 44 9.52 -2.34 -1.97
C ASN A 44 9.53 -0.86 -1.55
N GLU A 45 8.85 -0.52 -0.46
CA GLU A 45 8.76 0.86 0.02
C GLU A 45 10.14 1.51 0.30
N LYS A 46 11.20 0.73 0.54
CA LYS A 46 12.55 1.26 0.79
C LYS A 46 13.40 1.42 -0.46
N ARG A 47 13.16 0.64 -1.52
CA ARG A 47 14.06 0.56 -2.67
C ARG A 47 13.34 0.17 -3.95
N ASN A 48 13.83 0.75 -5.04
CA ASN A 48 13.61 0.26 -6.39
C ASN A 48 14.95 -0.22 -6.97
N ILE A 49 15.06 -1.51 -7.26
CA ILE A 49 16.25 -2.13 -7.85
C ILE A 49 15.90 -2.51 -9.28
N ASN A 50 16.49 -1.78 -10.23
CA ASN A 50 16.36 -2.08 -11.65
C ASN A 50 17.55 -2.93 -12.08
N ILE A 51 17.28 -4.08 -12.69
CA ILE A 51 18.31 -4.98 -13.15
C ILE A 51 18.22 -5.07 -14.67
N PRO A 52 19.27 -4.67 -15.41
CA PRO A 52 19.26 -4.77 -16.87
C PRO A 52 19.20 -6.24 -17.29
N LEU A 53 18.26 -6.56 -18.17
CA LEU A 53 18.14 -7.88 -18.79
C LEU A 53 19.06 -7.88 -20.01
N ALA A 54 20.05 -8.80 -20.05
CA ALA A 54 20.93 -8.92 -21.20
C ALA A 54 20.09 -9.34 -22.42
N SER A 55 20.13 -8.53 -23.49
CA SER A 55 19.37 -8.68 -24.73
C SER A 55 19.72 -9.92 -25.58
N GLU A 56 20.48 -10.87 -25.02
CA GLU A 56 21.02 -12.03 -25.72
C GLU A 56 20.05 -13.22 -25.68
N GLY A 57 18.84 -13.10 -26.25
CA GLY A 57 18.02 -14.24 -26.71
C GLY A 57 17.78 -15.42 -25.74
N LYS A 58 18.03 -15.25 -24.43
CA LYS A 58 17.93 -16.31 -23.43
C LYS A 58 16.60 -16.16 -22.73
N ASN A 59 15.75 -17.18 -22.88
CA ASN A 59 14.47 -17.37 -22.17
C ASN A 59 14.65 -17.62 -20.65
N SER A 60 15.78 -17.20 -20.07
CA SER A 60 16.13 -17.32 -18.67
C SER A 60 17.19 -16.29 -18.34
N PHE A 61 16.88 -15.39 -17.42
CA PHE A 61 17.81 -14.40 -16.90
C PHE A 61 18.11 -14.69 -15.44
N GLY A 62 19.33 -14.48 -14.94
CA GLY A 62 19.65 -14.65 -13.52
C GLY A 62 20.30 -13.40 -12.95
N ALA A 63 19.64 -12.72 -12.01
CA ALA A 63 20.19 -11.57 -11.31
C ALA A 63 20.53 -11.88 -9.87
N LYS A 64 21.75 -11.50 -9.47
CA LYS A 64 22.18 -11.46 -8.07
C LYS A 64 21.92 -10.07 -7.52
N VAL A 65 20.97 -9.99 -6.59
CA VAL A 65 20.54 -8.72 -6.00
C VAL A 65 20.71 -8.77 -4.50
N GLU A 66 21.40 -7.78 -3.94
CA GLU A 66 21.52 -7.61 -2.50
C GLU A 66 20.25 -6.96 -1.94
N LEU A 67 19.52 -7.72 -1.13
CA LEU A 67 18.32 -7.24 -0.44
C LEU A 67 18.64 -6.93 1.02
N PRO A 68 18.19 -5.79 1.56
CA PRO A 68 18.52 -5.35 2.91
C PRO A 68 17.79 -6.16 4.00
N ALA A 69 16.64 -6.76 3.68
CA ALA A 69 15.83 -7.52 4.63
C ALA A 69 14.99 -8.59 3.92
N LYS A 70 14.56 -9.60 4.67
CA LYS A 70 13.49 -10.51 4.24
C LYS A 70 12.13 -9.82 4.29
N GLY A 71 11.26 -10.14 3.35
CA GLY A 71 9.99 -9.41 3.22
C GLY A 71 9.26 -9.60 1.89
N PHE A 72 8.19 -8.83 1.71
CA PHE A 72 7.51 -8.72 0.42
C PHE A 72 8.21 -7.71 -0.48
N TYR A 73 8.28 -8.07 -1.76
CA TYR A 73 8.81 -7.26 -2.84
C TYR A 73 7.90 -7.43 -4.05
N THR A 74 7.73 -6.39 -4.84
CA THR A 74 7.05 -6.47 -6.13
C THR A 74 8.09 -6.66 -7.23
N ILE A 75 7.97 -7.72 -8.02
CA ILE A 75 8.78 -7.93 -9.22
C ILE A 75 7.88 -7.70 -10.44
N GLU A 76 8.17 -6.70 -11.27
CA GLU A 76 7.41 -6.50 -12.51
C GLU A 76 7.90 -7.45 -13.62
N PRO A 77 7.03 -8.20 -14.33
CA PRO A 77 5.56 -8.24 -14.25
C PRO A 77 4.99 -9.36 -13.34
N VAL A 78 5.82 -10.08 -12.59
CA VAL A 78 5.43 -11.22 -11.73
C VAL A 78 4.39 -10.85 -10.67
N GLY A 79 4.50 -9.66 -10.07
CA GLY A 79 3.71 -9.21 -8.92
C GLY A 79 4.46 -9.37 -7.60
N ASP A 80 3.71 -9.42 -6.51
CA ASP A 80 4.26 -9.52 -5.16
C ASP A 80 4.84 -10.90 -4.87
N VAL A 81 6.03 -10.90 -4.29
CA VAL A 81 6.78 -12.10 -3.92
C VAL A 81 7.37 -11.93 -2.53
N TYR A 82 7.49 -13.04 -1.80
CA TYR A 82 8.26 -13.13 -0.57
C TYR A 82 9.69 -13.56 -0.88
N ILE A 83 10.66 -12.75 -0.43
CA ILE A 83 12.09 -12.99 -0.67
C ILE A 83 12.86 -12.96 0.65
N GLU A 84 13.79 -13.90 0.80
CA GLU A 84 14.72 -14.00 1.92
C GLU A 84 16.15 -13.83 1.43
N PRO A 85 16.94 -12.93 2.05
CA PRO A 85 18.37 -12.88 1.81
C PRO A 85 18.96 -14.24 2.15
N GLY A 86 19.48 -14.94 1.16
CA GLY A 86 20.00 -16.30 1.34
C GLY A 86 19.67 -17.19 0.18
N GLN A 87 18.45 -17.03 -0.33
CA GLN A 87 17.76 -18.08 -1.01
C GLN A 87 17.55 -17.70 -2.48
N ALA A 88 17.80 -18.67 -3.35
CA ALA A 88 17.45 -18.53 -4.75
C ALA A 88 15.94 -18.78 -4.92
N LEU A 89 15.28 -17.89 -5.68
CA LEU A 89 13.89 -18.01 -6.10
C LEU A 89 13.85 -18.06 -7.63
N LYS A 90 13.42 -19.19 -8.22
CA LYS A 90 13.21 -19.29 -9.67
C LYS A 90 11.74 -19.02 -9.99
N VAL A 91 11.46 -18.29 -11.06
CA VAL A 91 10.12 -17.83 -11.42
C VAL A 91 9.82 -18.16 -12.87
N LYS A 92 9.12 -19.24 -13.14
CA LYS A 92 8.81 -19.65 -14.51
C LYS A 92 7.43 -19.15 -14.90
N GLN A 93 7.28 -18.46 -16.03
CA GLN A 93 5.96 -18.15 -16.58
C GLN A 93 5.34 -19.39 -17.22
N THR A 94 4.09 -19.69 -16.88
CA THR A 94 3.35 -20.88 -17.36
C THR A 94 2.08 -20.53 -18.14
N GLY A 95 1.69 -19.25 -18.16
CA GLY A 95 0.54 -18.75 -18.90
C GLY A 95 0.61 -17.24 -19.09
N ALA A 96 -0.47 -16.63 -19.61
CA ALA A 96 -0.57 -15.18 -19.67
C ALA A 96 -0.65 -14.62 -18.24
N ARG A 97 0.46 -14.07 -17.73
CA ARG A 97 0.61 -13.54 -16.36
C ARG A 97 0.44 -14.58 -15.24
N THR A 98 0.65 -15.86 -15.54
CA THR A 98 0.69 -16.94 -14.53
C THR A 98 2.14 -17.39 -14.35
N TYR A 99 2.58 -17.51 -13.09
CA TYR A 99 3.95 -17.86 -12.75
C TYR A 99 4.00 -19.05 -11.79
N THR A 100 5.02 -19.90 -11.90
CA THR A 100 5.32 -20.97 -10.95
C THR A 100 6.65 -20.67 -10.27
N PHE A 101 6.71 -20.90 -8.96
CA PHE A 101 7.89 -20.65 -8.16
C PHE A 101 8.61 -21.95 -7.80
N GLU A 102 9.94 -21.94 -7.87
CA GLU A 102 10.80 -23.03 -7.39
C GLU A 102 11.88 -22.48 -6.45
N GLY A 103 12.33 -23.31 -5.51
CA GLY A 103 13.31 -22.95 -4.49
C GLY A 103 12.71 -23.01 -3.09
N LYS A 104 13.46 -22.56 -2.08
CA LYS A 104 13.04 -22.66 -0.67
C LYS A 104 11.82 -21.81 -0.32
N GLN A 105 11.49 -20.84 -1.17
CA GLN A 105 10.40 -19.89 -0.95
C GLN A 105 9.24 -20.13 -1.92
N SER A 106 9.23 -21.26 -2.63
CA SER A 106 8.18 -21.56 -3.61
C SER A 106 6.81 -21.65 -2.96
N GLN A 107 6.75 -22.21 -1.75
CA GLN A 107 5.51 -22.37 -1.00
C GLN A 107 4.86 -21.03 -0.66
N GLU A 108 5.62 -20.10 -0.05
CA GLU A 108 5.16 -18.76 0.31
C GLU A 108 4.67 -17.99 -0.93
N ASN A 109 5.43 -18.06 -2.03
CA ASN A 109 5.07 -17.36 -3.26
C ASN A 109 3.84 -17.99 -3.97
N ASN A 110 3.67 -19.30 -3.89
CA ASN A 110 2.45 -19.97 -4.35
C ASN A 110 1.24 -19.60 -3.48
N ILE A 111 1.44 -19.40 -2.16
CA ILE A 111 0.40 -18.89 -1.27
C ILE A 111 0.02 -17.45 -1.67
N LEU A 112 0.99 -16.56 -1.91
CA LEU A 112 0.73 -15.18 -2.34
C LEU A 112 -0.13 -15.10 -3.62
N GLN A 113 0.10 -15.98 -4.60
CA GLN A 113 -0.75 -16.06 -5.79
C GLN A 113 -2.20 -16.43 -5.44
N LYS A 114 -2.42 -17.45 -4.61
CA LYS A 114 -3.77 -17.84 -4.17
C LYS A 114 -4.45 -16.74 -3.35
N LEU A 115 -3.67 -15.97 -2.58
CA LEU A 115 -4.18 -14.83 -1.82
C LEU A 115 -4.60 -13.68 -2.74
N LYS A 116 -3.86 -13.43 -3.82
CA LYS A 116 -4.25 -12.48 -4.86
C LYS A 116 -5.56 -12.87 -5.52
N GLU A 117 -5.72 -14.13 -5.90
CA GLU A 117 -6.99 -14.65 -6.44
C GLU A 117 -8.15 -14.48 -5.44
N ALA A 118 -7.90 -14.79 -4.17
CA ALA A 118 -8.90 -14.60 -3.11
C ALA A 118 -9.27 -13.12 -2.92
N ARG A 119 -8.29 -12.21 -2.99
CA ARG A 119 -8.51 -10.75 -2.95
C ARG A 119 -9.38 -10.31 -4.12
N GLU A 120 -9.03 -10.69 -5.35
CA GLU A 120 -9.78 -10.32 -6.56
C GLU A 120 -11.21 -10.90 -6.57
N ALA A 121 -11.42 -12.09 -5.99
CA ALA A 121 -12.74 -12.73 -5.95
C ALA A 121 -13.66 -12.19 -4.84
N LEU A 122 -13.12 -11.95 -3.63
CA LEU A 122 -13.92 -11.57 -2.46
C LEU A 122 -13.98 -10.07 -2.24
N LEU A 123 -12.87 -9.36 -2.47
CA LEU A 123 -12.74 -7.94 -2.23
C LEU A 123 -12.26 -7.21 -3.52
N PRO A 124 -12.93 -7.39 -4.68
CA PRO A 124 -12.52 -6.72 -5.91
C PRO A 124 -12.47 -5.20 -5.75
N GLU A 125 -11.37 -4.60 -6.21
CA GLU A 125 -11.17 -3.15 -6.23
C GLU A 125 -11.83 -2.47 -7.43
N ASN A 126 -12.05 -1.17 -7.27
CA ASN A 126 -12.36 -0.28 -8.37
C ASN A 126 -11.14 -0.13 -9.29
N LYS A 127 -11.33 -0.33 -10.59
CA LYS A 127 -10.27 -0.24 -11.60
C LYS A 127 -9.70 1.17 -11.79
N THR A 128 -10.40 2.21 -11.37
CA THR A 128 -9.98 3.61 -11.53
C THR A 128 -9.48 4.24 -10.24
N VAL A 129 -9.77 3.65 -9.08
CA VAL A 129 -9.37 4.15 -7.76
C VAL A 129 -8.87 2.96 -6.94
N SER A 130 -7.55 2.82 -6.83
CA SER A 130 -6.95 1.76 -6.02
C SER A 130 -7.32 1.95 -4.54
N GLY A 131 -7.55 0.83 -3.83
CA GLY A 131 -8.00 0.83 -2.44
C GLY A 131 -9.48 1.16 -2.24
N ALA A 132 -10.23 1.46 -3.30
CA ALA A 132 -11.68 1.61 -3.24
C ALA A 132 -12.38 0.30 -3.62
N PRO A 133 -13.45 -0.11 -2.92
CA PRO A 133 -14.24 -1.27 -3.33
C PRO A 133 -14.84 -1.11 -4.73
N SER A 134 -14.97 -2.22 -5.44
CA SER A 134 -15.77 -2.26 -6.67
C SER A 134 -17.23 -1.89 -6.39
N TYR A 135 -17.95 -1.53 -7.44
CA TYR A 135 -19.36 -1.15 -7.31
C TYR A 135 -20.24 -2.24 -6.70
N ALA A 136 -20.02 -3.49 -7.12
CA ALA A 136 -20.81 -4.62 -6.64
C ALA A 136 -20.67 -4.80 -5.11
N LEU A 137 -19.50 -4.48 -4.56
CA LEU A 137 -19.29 -4.48 -3.13
C LEU A 137 -19.97 -3.29 -2.43
N LEU A 138 -19.96 -2.11 -3.05
CA LEU A 138 -20.61 -0.91 -2.51
C LEU A 138 -22.14 -1.06 -2.41
N GLN A 139 -22.74 -1.93 -3.25
CA GLN A 139 -24.17 -2.25 -3.17
C GLN A 139 -24.55 -3.19 -2.00
N GLN A 140 -23.57 -3.75 -1.29
CA GLN A 140 -23.85 -4.59 -0.13
C GLN A 140 -24.33 -3.74 1.05
N SER A 141 -25.19 -4.30 1.90
CA SER A 141 -25.41 -3.73 3.23
C SER A 141 -24.12 -3.86 4.05
N ILE A 142 -23.94 -3.01 5.07
CA ILE A 142 -22.74 -3.07 5.93
C ILE A 142 -22.53 -4.46 6.52
N GLY A 143 -23.59 -5.12 6.99
CA GLY A 143 -23.51 -6.47 7.55
C GLY A 143 -23.11 -7.53 6.52
N GLN A 144 -23.51 -7.38 5.25
CA GLN A 144 -23.05 -8.28 4.19
C GLN A 144 -21.59 -8.00 3.81
N PHE A 145 -21.18 -6.74 3.76
CA PHE A 145 -19.80 -6.35 3.48
C PHE A 145 -18.83 -6.85 4.57
N GLN A 146 -19.22 -6.76 5.84
CA GLN A 146 -18.45 -7.33 6.96
C GLN A 146 -18.29 -8.85 6.85
N LYS A 147 -19.33 -9.58 6.42
CA LYS A 147 -19.22 -11.02 6.14
C LYS A 147 -18.24 -11.33 5.01
N THR A 148 -18.25 -10.52 3.95
CA THR A 148 -17.29 -10.63 2.84
C THR A 148 -15.85 -10.44 3.33
N ILE A 149 -15.60 -9.44 4.19
CA ILE A 149 -14.29 -9.24 4.82
C ILE A 149 -13.89 -10.41 5.72
N ALA A 150 -14.80 -10.89 6.56
CA ALA A 150 -14.54 -12.03 7.42
C ALA A 150 -14.15 -13.28 6.60
N ALA A 151 -14.85 -13.53 5.48
CA ALA A 151 -14.54 -14.62 4.57
C ALA A 151 -13.15 -14.46 3.91
N TYR A 152 -12.77 -13.24 3.53
CA TYR A 152 -11.44 -12.96 3.01
C TYR A 152 -10.35 -13.24 4.06
N LYS A 153 -10.51 -12.72 5.29
CA LYS A 153 -9.55 -12.93 6.38
C LYS A 153 -9.41 -14.40 6.75
N ASP A 154 -10.53 -15.14 6.85
CA ASP A 154 -10.51 -16.60 7.07
C ASP A 154 -9.79 -17.35 5.95
N ARG A 155 -10.00 -16.94 4.69
CA ARG A 155 -9.29 -17.53 3.54
C ARG A 155 -7.79 -17.27 3.60
N VAL A 156 -7.39 -16.06 4.00
CA VAL A 156 -5.98 -15.69 4.19
C VAL A 156 -5.36 -16.55 5.28
N GLU A 157 -6.01 -16.64 6.43
CA GLU A 157 -5.54 -17.42 7.57
C GLU A 157 -5.31 -18.88 7.17
N LYS A 158 -6.32 -19.54 6.60
CA LYS A 158 -6.25 -20.95 6.16
C LYS A 158 -5.15 -21.22 5.14
N LEU A 159 -4.90 -20.29 4.21
CA LEU A 159 -3.83 -20.43 3.23
C LEU A 159 -2.46 -20.22 3.89
N SER A 160 -2.34 -19.22 4.76
CA SER A 160 -1.08 -18.87 5.43
C SER A 160 -0.61 -19.95 6.42
N THR A 161 -1.53 -20.65 7.11
CA THR A 161 -1.20 -21.72 8.06
C THR A 161 -0.49 -22.91 7.42
N THR A 162 -0.50 -23.01 6.09
CA THR A 162 0.23 -24.07 5.39
C THR A 162 1.74 -23.80 5.36
N SER A 163 2.19 -22.56 5.54
CA SER A 163 3.62 -22.21 5.59
C SER A 163 4.17 -22.34 7.02
N ASP A 164 5.36 -22.93 7.14
CA ASP A 164 6.13 -23.00 8.39
C ASP A 164 6.86 -21.68 8.70
N ASN A 165 6.78 -20.68 7.82
CA ASN A 165 7.49 -19.42 7.98
C ASN A 165 6.69 -18.41 8.80
N GLU A 166 7.08 -18.24 10.08
CA GLU A 166 6.38 -17.33 11.01
C GLU A 166 6.38 -15.86 10.56
N LEU A 167 7.48 -15.38 9.95
CA LEU A 167 7.49 -14.01 9.44
C LEU A 167 6.51 -13.86 8.29
N PHE A 168 6.54 -14.79 7.33
CA PHE A 168 5.60 -14.77 6.20
C PHE A 168 4.15 -14.75 6.69
N LYS A 169 3.78 -15.63 7.63
CA LYS A 169 2.44 -15.65 8.23
C LYS A 169 2.06 -14.31 8.85
N THR A 170 2.97 -13.74 9.65
CA THR A 170 2.76 -12.43 10.29
C THR A 170 2.53 -11.33 9.26
N LEU A 171 3.35 -11.27 8.20
CA LEU A 171 3.23 -10.27 7.15
C LEU A 171 1.95 -10.42 6.33
N VAL A 172 1.60 -11.64 5.94
CA VAL A 172 0.37 -11.93 5.18
C VAL A 172 -0.88 -11.55 5.99
N LEU A 173 -0.94 -11.94 7.26
CA LEU A 173 -2.08 -11.64 8.12
C LEU A 173 -2.21 -10.13 8.38
N GLY A 174 -1.09 -9.44 8.59
CA GLY A 174 -1.07 -8.00 8.76
C GLY A 174 -1.46 -7.23 7.49
N ASP A 175 -0.99 -7.66 6.31
CA ASP A 175 -1.42 -7.07 5.03
C ASP A 175 -2.92 -7.30 4.77
N ALA A 176 -3.44 -8.49 5.07
CA ALA A 176 -4.86 -8.76 4.91
C ALA A 176 -5.73 -7.94 5.87
N ASP A 177 -5.28 -7.70 7.10
CA ASP A 177 -5.98 -6.81 8.02
C ASP A 177 -5.97 -5.36 7.52
N ALA A 178 -4.79 -4.85 7.11
CA ALA A 178 -4.65 -3.52 6.55
C ALA A 178 -5.52 -3.34 5.29
N TYR A 179 -5.52 -4.32 4.39
CA TYR A 179 -6.34 -4.29 3.19
C TYR A 179 -7.84 -4.30 3.50
N SER A 180 -8.27 -5.13 4.45
CA SER A 180 -9.67 -5.18 4.89
C SER A 180 -10.13 -3.83 5.45
N ARG A 181 -9.27 -3.16 6.22
CA ARG A 181 -9.53 -1.82 6.75
C ARG A 181 -9.56 -0.76 5.65
N LEU A 182 -8.65 -0.84 4.67
CA LEU A 182 -8.66 0.05 3.51
C LEU A 182 -9.97 -0.08 2.73
N MET A 183 -10.43 -1.31 2.53
CA MET A 183 -11.71 -1.61 1.88
C MET A 183 -12.91 -1.14 2.69
N LEU A 184 -12.90 -1.25 4.03
CA LEU A 184 -13.93 -0.67 4.90
C LEU A 184 -13.94 0.85 4.83
N LEU A 185 -12.77 1.48 4.80
CA LEU A 185 -12.66 2.92 4.67
C LEU A 185 -13.19 3.39 3.31
N GLY A 186 -12.80 2.73 2.23
CA GLY A 186 -13.36 2.99 0.92
C GLY A 186 -14.87 2.77 0.94
N PHE A 187 -15.35 1.64 1.49
CA PHE A 187 -16.77 1.37 1.63
C PHE A 187 -17.49 2.50 2.37
N SER A 188 -17.05 2.92 3.56
CA SER A 188 -17.69 4.01 4.31
C SER A 188 -17.66 5.36 3.58
N SER A 189 -16.55 5.64 2.89
CA SER A 189 -16.36 6.90 2.15
C SER A 189 -17.21 6.96 0.87
N TYR A 190 -17.58 5.80 0.34
CA TYR A 190 -18.35 5.64 -0.89
C TYR A 190 -19.75 5.04 -0.66
N HIS A 191 -20.19 4.78 0.58
CA HIS A 191 -21.55 4.28 0.87
C HIS A 191 -22.59 5.41 0.95
N GLN A 192 -22.25 6.57 0.39
CA GLN A 192 -23.20 7.65 0.10
C GLN A 192 -23.43 7.79 -1.42
N LEU A 193 -23.12 6.74 -2.18
CA LEU A 193 -23.26 6.74 -3.62
C LEU A 193 -24.72 6.52 -4.05
N ASP A 194 -25.36 7.50 -4.70
CA ASP A 194 -26.54 7.32 -5.54
C ASP A 194 -26.22 6.23 -6.56
N SER A 195 -26.75 5.04 -6.30
CA SER A 195 -26.53 3.82 -7.08
C SER A 195 -26.94 3.98 -8.55
N THR A 196 -27.94 4.82 -8.85
CA THR A 196 -28.39 5.09 -10.21
C THR A 196 -27.40 5.99 -10.93
N LEU A 197 -26.97 7.08 -10.28
CA LEU A 197 -25.96 7.97 -10.84
C LEU A 197 -24.60 7.29 -10.95
N TYR A 198 -24.19 6.48 -9.98
CA TYR A 198 -22.91 5.75 -10.06
C TYR A 198 -22.92 4.70 -11.17
N ALA A 199 -24.00 3.92 -11.34
CA ALA A 199 -24.11 2.98 -12.44
C ALA A 199 -24.10 3.71 -13.80
N ALA A 200 -24.80 4.85 -13.91
CA ALA A 200 -24.75 5.71 -15.09
C ALA A 200 -23.33 6.26 -15.33
N SER A 201 -22.60 6.61 -14.27
CA SER A 201 -21.22 7.08 -14.31
C SER A 201 -20.27 6.00 -14.80
N GLN A 202 -20.39 4.78 -14.28
CA GLN A 202 -19.62 3.62 -14.73
C GLN A 202 -19.90 3.31 -16.21
N LYS A 203 -21.16 3.35 -16.63
CA LYS A 203 -21.53 3.17 -18.05
C LYS A 203 -20.91 4.27 -18.92
N PHE A 204 -20.95 5.52 -18.47
CA PHE A 204 -20.34 6.65 -19.16
C PHE A 204 -18.82 6.50 -19.26
N PHE A 205 -18.11 6.12 -18.19
CA PHE A 205 -16.64 5.96 -18.21
C PHE A 205 -16.15 4.74 -19.00
N ASN A 206 -16.96 3.68 -19.06
CA ASN A 206 -16.64 2.46 -19.80
C ASN A 206 -17.02 2.53 -21.29
N ASP A 207 -17.80 3.52 -21.72
CA ASP A 207 -18.11 3.77 -23.13
C ASP A 207 -17.00 4.62 -23.79
N PRO A 208 -16.26 4.08 -24.78
CA PRO A 208 -15.21 4.83 -25.49
C PRO A 208 -15.72 6.10 -26.18
N LYS A 209 -17.00 6.14 -26.59
CA LYS A 209 -17.60 7.31 -27.25
C LYS A 209 -17.80 8.49 -26.31
N SER A 210 -17.94 8.24 -25.00
CA SER A 210 -18.07 9.32 -24.00
C SER A 210 -16.88 10.28 -24.04
N LYS A 211 -15.67 9.78 -24.32
CA LYS A 211 -14.46 10.62 -24.40
C LYS A 211 -14.47 11.61 -25.57
N GLN A 212 -15.36 11.40 -26.54
CA GLN A 212 -15.56 12.28 -27.69
C GLN A 212 -16.66 13.33 -27.44
N ASP A 213 -17.34 13.28 -26.28
CA ASP A 213 -18.34 14.27 -25.90
C ASP A 213 -17.66 15.63 -25.65
N PRO A 214 -18.07 16.72 -26.31
CA PRO A 214 -17.48 18.05 -26.10
C PRO A 214 -17.69 18.57 -24.66
N ASN A 215 -18.63 18.00 -23.91
CA ASN A 215 -18.87 18.27 -22.50
C ASN A 215 -18.31 17.17 -21.57
N PHE A 216 -17.44 16.28 -22.07
CA PHE A 216 -16.91 15.15 -21.32
C PHE A 216 -16.34 15.57 -19.97
N ALA A 217 -15.54 16.64 -19.91
CA ALA A 217 -14.94 17.11 -18.66
C ALA A 217 -15.99 17.50 -17.61
N ALA A 218 -17.01 18.27 -18.01
CA ALA A 218 -18.09 18.70 -17.12
C ALA A 218 -19.00 17.54 -16.69
N LYS A 219 -19.34 16.63 -17.61
CA LYS A 219 -20.13 15.42 -17.32
C LYS A 219 -19.34 14.45 -16.47
N ALA A 220 -18.06 14.23 -16.74
CA ALA A 220 -17.17 13.40 -15.94
C ALA A 220 -17.04 13.95 -14.52
N LEU A 221 -16.91 15.27 -14.34
CA LEU A 221 -16.89 15.91 -13.03
C LEU A 221 -18.22 15.69 -12.30
N ARG A 222 -19.34 15.97 -12.95
CA ARG A 222 -20.68 15.78 -12.39
C ARG A 222 -20.96 14.31 -12.02
N MET A 223 -20.54 13.37 -12.85
CA MET A 223 -20.67 11.92 -12.65
C MET A 223 -19.64 11.36 -11.66
N ARG A 224 -18.60 12.12 -11.29
CA ARG A 224 -17.67 11.75 -10.19
C ARG A 224 -18.17 12.24 -8.84
N VAL A 225 -18.82 13.41 -8.81
CA VAL A 225 -19.20 14.10 -7.58
C VAL A 225 -20.64 13.78 -7.15
N LEU A 226 -21.61 13.84 -8.07
CA LEU A 226 -23.03 13.69 -7.71
C LEU A 226 -23.43 12.31 -7.18
N PRO A 227 -22.79 11.20 -7.60
CA PRO A 227 -23.05 9.95 -6.92
C PRO A 227 -22.83 10.06 -5.42
N LEU A 228 -21.83 10.80 -4.91
CA LEU A 228 -21.45 10.84 -3.49
C LEU A 228 -22.48 11.51 -2.53
N MET A 229 -23.70 11.79 -2.98
CA MET A 229 -24.66 12.65 -2.27
C MET A 229 -25.99 11.99 -1.89
N ASP A 230 -26.10 10.66 -1.82
CA ASP A 230 -27.34 10.00 -1.38
C ASP A 230 -27.12 8.98 -0.25
N GLY A 231 -27.81 9.19 0.87
CA GLY A 231 -27.53 8.56 2.16
C GLY A 231 -28.03 7.12 2.27
N PHE A 232 -27.17 6.15 1.95
CA PHE A 232 -27.48 4.71 2.06
C PHE A 232 -27.20 4.08 3.43
N LEU A 233 -26.19 4.56 4.17
CA LEU A 233 -26.04 4.21 5.60
C LEU A 233 -26.74 5.27 6.45
N ASN A 234 -27.47 4.80 7.46
CA ASN A 234 -27.79 5.65 8.60
C ASN A 234 -26.49 5.93 9.40
N GLU A 235 -26.55 6.91 10.31
CA GLU A 235 -25.42 7.33 11.12
C GLU A 235 -24.81 6.18 11.95
N GLU A 236 -25.65 5.24 12.40
CA GLU A 236 -25.21 4.06 13.17
C GLU A 236 -24.35 3.11 12.33
N ASP A 237 -24.79 2.77 11.13
CA ASP A 237 -24.05 1.89 10.23
C ASP A 237 -22.73 2.52 9.74
N ALA A 238 -22.73 3.84 9.51
CA ALA A 238 -21.52 4.59 9.17
C ALA A 238 -20.51 4.55 10.32
N GLU A 239 -20.97 4.70 11.57
CA GLU A 239 -20.15 4.61 12.77
C GLU A 239 -19.61 3.19 13.00
N ILE A 240 -20.40 2.15 12.71
CA ILE A 240 -19.96 0.75 12.75
C ILE A 240 -18.81 0.53 11.77
N ALA A 241 -18.95 0.99 10.53
CA ALA A 241 -17.90 0.89 9.52
C ALA A 241 -16.63 1.64 9.95
N ARG A 242 -16.80 2.86 10.49
CA ARG A 242 -15.70 3.70 11.01
C ARG A 242 -14.89 3.00 12.08
N LYS A 243 -15.55 2.56 13.14
CA LYS A 243 -14.91 1.81 14.24
C LYS A 243 -14.18 0.57 13.72
N ALA A 244 -14.78 -0.16 12.79
CA ALA A 244 -14.19 -1.38 12.25
C ALA A 244 -12.82 -1.14 11.57
N TYR A 245 -12.58 0.04 10.97
CA TYR A 245 -11.26 0.36 10.39
C TYR A 245 -10.33 1.16 11.31
N THR A 246 -10.83 1.88 12.32
CA THR A 246 -9.99 2.66 13.25
C THR A 246 -9.54 1.87 14.48
N ASP A 247 -10.39 0.98 15.00
CA ASP A 247 -10.18 0.41 16.33
C ASP A 247 -9.05 -0.63 16.33
N GLY A 248 -8.18 -0.51 17.35
CA GLY A 248 -7.04 -1.42 17.55
C GLY A 248 -5.97 -1.35 16.44
N PHE A 249 -6.07 -0.40 15.51
CA PHE A 249 -5.09 -0.28 14.43
C PHE A 249 -3.77 0.30 14.97
N ASN A 250 -2.71 -0.50 14.95
CA ASN A 250 -1.37 -0.01 15.26
C ASN A 250 -0.86 0.84 14.10
N GLN A 251 -0.82 2.15 14.28
CA GLN A 251 -0.33 3.12 13.28
C GLN A 251 1.20 3.25 13.23
N SER A 252 1.92 2.52 14.08
CA SER A 252 3.38 2.58 14.22
C SER A 252 4.04 1.23 13.92
N ASP A 253 3.38 0.37 13.14
CA ASP A 253 3.94 -0.92 12.73
C ASP A 253 4.93 -0.72 11.56
N GLU A 254 6.20 -0.50 11.91
CA GLU A 254 7.27 -0.32 10.92
C GLU A 254 7.42 -1.55 10.01
N MET A 255 7.15 -2.76 10.52
CA MET A 255 7.30 -3.97 9.73
C MET A 255 6.26 -4.03 8.62
N LEU A 256 4.99 -3.76 8.94
CA LEU A 256 3.93 -3.70 7.94
C LEU A 256 4.08 -2.52 7.00
N LEU A 257 4.54 -1.37 7.48
CA LEU A 257 4.83 -0.23 6.60
C LEU A 257 5.76 -0.61 5.43
N TYR A 258 6.77 -1.42 5.68
CA TYR A 258 7.74 -1.78 4.64
C TYR A 258 7.39 -3.01 3.83
N ASN A 259 6.40 -3.78 4.26
CA ASN A 259 6.09 -5.08 3.69
C ASN A 259 4.64 -5.22 3.24
N SER A 260 3.73 -4.32 3.58
CA SER A 260 2.33 -4.42 3.19
C SER A 260 2.00 -3.36 2.14
N ALA A 261 1.58 -3.81 0.96
CA ALA A 261 1.11 -2.93 -0.11
C ALA A 261 -0.16 -2.14 0.29
N SER A 262 -0.87 -2.60 1.33
CA SER A 262 -2.13 -1.99 1.78
C SER A 262 -1.99 -1.14 3.05
N TYR A 263 -0.98 -1.38 3.87
CA TYR A 263 -0.79 -0.67 5.14
C TYR A 263 -0.43 0.80 4.95
N ALA A 264 0.54 1.11 4.09
CA ALA A 264 0.93 2.49 3.85
C ALA A 264 -0.22 3.34 3.25
N PRO A 265 -0.96 2.86 2.21
CA PRO A 265 -2.16 3.56 1.73
C PRO A 265 -3.25 3.74 2.79
N LEU A 266 -3.50 2.74 3.63
CA LEU A 266 -4.46 2.85 4.73
C LEU A 266 -4.05 3.93 5.74
N LEU A 267 -2.82 3.87 6.25
CA LEU A 267 -2.31 4.83 7.21
C LEU A 267 -2.40 6.26 6.66
N SER A 268 -2.03 6.42 5.39
CA SER A 268 -2.13 7.69 4.69
C SER A 268 -3.58 8.17 4.63
N SER A 269 -4.53 7.30 4.28
CA SER A 269 -5.95 7.65 4.17
C SER A 269 -6.60 7.98 5.52
N LEU A 270 -6.30 7.23 6.58
CA LEU A 270 -6.80 7.52 7.94
C LEU A 270 -6.36 8.90 8.43
N ALA A 271 -5.18 9.36 8.04
CA ALA A 271 -4.74 10.72 8.36
C ALA A 271 -5.65 11.81 7.75
N PHE A 272 -6.49 11.50 6.74
CA PHE A 272 -7.40 12.46 6.11
C PHE A 272 -8.85 12.38 6.59
N VAL A 273 -9.31 11.24 7.12
CA VAL A 273 -10.74 10.99 7.39
C VAL A 273 -11.22 11.70 8.66
N ASP A 274 -10.33 12.03 9.60
CA ASP A 274 -10.63 12.85 10.78
C ASP A 274 -10.69 14.36 10.48
N LEU A 275 -11.00 14.76 9.25
CA LEU A 275 -11.09 16.16 8.84
C LEU A 275 -12.54 16.66 8.81
N PRO A 276 -12.89 17.75 9.54
CA PRO A 276 -14.07 18.52 9.19
C PRO A 276 -13.90 19.10 7.78
N ILE A 277 -14.93 18.97 6.94
CA ILE A 277 -15.01 19.51 5.58
C ILE A 277 -15.20 21.03 5.68
N ASP A 278 -14.10 21.73 5.93
CA ASP A 278 -13.95 23.17 5.79
C ASP A 278 -12.55 23.40 5.21
N GLU A 279 -12.44 23.98 4.01
CA GLU A 279 -11.16 24.23 3.33
C GLU A 279 -10.18 25.05 4.19
N ARG A 280 -10.68 25.96 5.02
CA ARG A 280 -9.86 26.75 5.94
C ARG A 280 -9.36 25.86 7.08
N ALA A 281 -10.23 25.02 7.64
CA ALA A 281 -9.86 24.03 8.64
C ALA A 281 -8.92 22.95 8.07
N LEU A 282 -9.05 22.60 6.79
CA LEU A 282 -8.19 21.64 6.07
C LEU A 282 -6.76 22.17 5.97
N LYS A 283 -6.61 23.45 5.57
CA LYS A 283 -5.31 24.15 5.47
C LYS A 283 -4.65 24.31 6.84
N GLU A 284 -5.41 24.75 7.85
CA GLU A 284 -4.92 24.92 9.23
C GLU A 284 -4.56 23.57 9.89
N SER A 285 -5.39 22.54 9.69
CA SER A 285 -5.16 21.18 10.18
C SER A 285 -3.98 20.48 9.51
N TYR A 286 -3.81 20.67 8.20
CA TYR A 286 -2.64 20.15 7.47
C TYR A 286 -1.34 20.77 8.00
N GLN A 287 -1.28 22.10 8.11
CA GLN A 287 -0.10 22.79 8.66
C GLN A 287 0.21 22.39 10.10
N LYS A 288 -0.82 22.20 10.95
CA LYS A 288 -0.66 21.77 12.35
C LYS A 288 -0.14 20.33 12.45
N ARG A 289 -0.64 19.41 11.62
CA ARG A 289 -0.16 18.01 11.59
C ARG A 289 1.24 17.90 11.03
N PHE A 290 1.54 18.63 9.97
CA PHE A 290 2.88 18.67 9.40
C PHE A 290 3.94 19.13 10.42
N LYS A 291 3.59 20.12 11.25
CA LYS A 291 4.42 20.57 12.38
C LYS A 291 4.52 19.55 13.52
N ALA A 292 3.54 18.67 13.68
CA ALA A 292 3.50 17.66 14.74
C ALA A 292 4.20 16.34 14.38
N ILE A 293 4.44 16.06 13.09
CA ILE A 293 5.11 14.81 12.66
C ILE A 293 6.50 14.65 13.31
N PRO A 294 7.40 15.65 13.31
CA PRO A 294 8.72 15.50 13.93
C PRO A 294 8.71 15.32 15.45
N THR A 295 7.62 15.74 16.12
CA THR A 295 7.48 15.63 17.59
C THR A 295 6.81 14.32 18.01
N LYS A 296 5.93 13.78 17.18
CA LYS A 296 5.26 12.49 17.43
C LYS A 296 6.11 11.28 17.05
N PHE A 297 7.03 11.44 16.10
CA PHE A 297 7.84 10.33 15.59
C PHE A 297 9.34 10.63 15.78
N PRO A 298 9.98 10.00 16.78
CA PRO A 298 11.38 10.29 17.12
C PRO A 298 12.38 9.83 16.04
N ASN A 299 11.95 8.96 15.12
CA ASN A 299 12.75 8.57 13.96
C ASN A 299 12.62 9.62 12.85
N THR A 300 13.67 10.43 12.69
CA THR A 300 13.73 11.53 11.72
C THR A 300 13.55 11.05 10.27
N SER A 301 14.05 9.87 9.92
CA SER A 301 13.89 9.33 8.56
C SER A 301 12.44 8.95 8.28
N PHE A 302 11.74 8.38 9.27
CA PHE A 302 10.32 8.04 9.16
C PHE A 302 9.44 9.30 9.12
N ALA A 303 9.72 10.28 9.99
CA ALA A 303 9.03 11.56 9.99
C ALA A 303 9.14 12.27 8.63
N ASN A 304 10.33 12.26 8.02
CA ASN A 304 10.56 12.86 6.71
C ASN A 304 9.81 12.15 5.59
N GLU A 305 9.79 10.82 5.59
CA GLU A 305 9.07 10.04 4.57
C GLU A 305 7.56 10.29 4.66
N LEU A 306 7.02 10.28 5.88
CA LEU A 306 5.60 10.55 6.12
C LEU A 306 5.21 11.96 5.63
N MET A 307 6.08 12.95 5.84
CA MET A 307 5.89 14.31 5.33
C MET A 307 5.86 14.37 3.79
N VAL A 308 6.72 13.61 3.10
CA VAL A 308 6.72 13.52 1.63
C VAL A 308 5.45 12.85 1.11
N MET A 309 5.05 11.71 1.69
CA MET A 309 3.84 11.00 1.29
C MET A 309 2.58 11.85 1.50
N GLN A 310 2.46 12.50 2.66
CA GLN A 310 1.32 13.38 2.95
C GLN A 310 1.27 14.61 2.04
N SER A 311 2.42 15.08 1.58
CA SER A 311 2.52 16.16 0.59
C SER A 311 1.98 15.73 -0.76
N MET A 312 2.39 14.56 -1.25
CA MET A 312 1.91 14.00 -2.52
C MET A 312 0.41 13.72 -2.47
N GLN A 313 -0.10 13.14 -1.38
CA GLN A 313 -1.53 12.87 -1.24
C GLN A 313 -2.36 14.16 -1.17
N TYR A 314 -1.90 15.19 -0.45
CA TYR A 314 -2.60 16.47 -0.42
C TYR A 314 -2.69 17.10 -1.82
N ILE A 315 -1.61 17.05 -2.59
CA ILE A 315 -1.59 17.53 -3.98
C ILE A 315 -2.58 16.72 -4.85
N ILE A 316 -2.63 15.39 -4.70
CA ILE A 316 -3.61 14.53 -5.40
C ILE A 316 -5.04 14.91 -5.03
N SER A 317 -5.33 15.05 -3.74
CA SER A 317 -6.65 15.43 -3.23
C SER A 317 -7.08 16.80 -3.78
N ALA A 318 -6.16 17.78 -3.77
CA ALA A 318 -6.41 19.11 -4.31
C ALA A 318 -6.59 19.12 -5.84
N ARG A 319 -5.94 18.20 -6.56
CA ARG A 319 -6.13 18.02 -8.02
C ARG A 319 -7.58 17.69 -8.35
N TYR A 320 -8.27 16.91 -7.52
CA TYR A 320 -9.70 16.63 -7.74
C TYR A 320 -10.57 17.90 -7.64
N ALA A 321 -10.07 18.97 -7.04
CA ALA A 321 -10.70 20.28 -6.92
C ALA A 321 -10.09 21.36 -7.84
N ASN A 322 -9.16 21.01 -8.74
CA ASN A 322 -8.36 21.96 -9.54
C ASN A 322 -7.54 22.98 -8.71
N ALA A 323 -7.13 22.57 -7.50
CA ALA A 323 -6.36 23.40 -6.57
C ALA A 323 -4.93 22.86 -6.35
N GLU A 324 -4.44 21.95 -7.21
CA GLU A 324 -3.14 21.30 -7.06
C GLU A 324 -1.96 22.26 -7.09
N ALA A 325 -2.05 23.34 -7.87
CA ALA A 325 -1.01 24.36 -7.92
C ALA A 325 -0.91 25.12 -6.59
N GLU A 326 -2.05 25.46 -5.97
CA GLU A 326 -2.06 26.10 -4.64
C GLU A 326 -1.57 25.11 -3.57
N ALA A 327 -2.03 23.87 -3.60
CA ALA A 327 -1.60 22.82 -2.67
C ALA A 327 -0.09 22.57 -2.76
N TYR A 328 0.47 22.54 -3.97
CA TYR A 328 1.91 22.45 -4.19
C TYR A 328 2.67 23.63 -3.56
N GLN A 329 2.20 24.87 -3.76
CA GLN A 329 2.82 26.04 -3.12
C GLN A 329 2.76 25.97 -1.60
N VAL A 330 1.64 25.53 -1.04
CA VAL A 330 1.47 25.31 0.41
C VAL A 330 2.48 24.28 0.90
N VAL A 331 2.60 23.13 0.23
CA VAL A 331 3.57 22.08 0.56
C VAL A 331 5.00 22.60 0.52
N MET A 332 5.37 23.34 -0.52
CA MET A 332 6.73 23.87 -0.68
C MET A 332 7.09 24.93 0.35
N SER A 333 6.10 25.58 0.96
CA SER A 333 6.28 26.50 2.10
C SER A 333 6.52 25.80 3.44
N LEU A 334 6.28 24.48 3.54
CA LEU A 334 6.47 23.73 4.78
C LEU A 334 7.95 23.42 5.03
N SER A 335 8.26 23.16 6.31
CA SER A 335 9.60 22.76 6.77
C SER A 335 9.92 21.30 6.42
N ILE A 336 9.96 20.99 5.12
CA ILE A 336 10.36 19.69 4.55
C ILE A 336 11.86 19.72 4.27
N PRO A 337 12.63 18.67 4.58
CA PRO A 337 14.01 18.55 4.11
C PRO A 337 14.11 18.67 2.58
N GLN A 338 15.22 19.21 2.07
CA GLN A 338 15.38 19.48 0.64
C GLN A 338 15.15 18.24 -0.23
N HIS A 339 15.71 17.08 0.15
CA HIS A 339 15.50 15.83 -0.57
C HIS A 339 14.02 15.42 -0.70
N GLY A 340 13.20 15.77 0.30
CA GLY A 340 11.75 15.55 0.25
C GLY A 340 11.06 16.51 -0.70
N LYS A 341 11.47 17.79 -0.71
CA LYS A 341 10.98 18.81 -1.67
C LYS A 341 11.28 18.42 -3.11
N ASP A 342 12.47 17.86 -3.37
CA ASP A 342 12.88 17.42 -4.70
C ASP A 342 11.96 16.29 -5.21
N ARG A 343 11.67 15.30 -4.37
CA ARG A 343 10.75 14.19 -4.69
C ARG A 343 9.31 14.66 -4.93
N ILE A 344 8.82 15.59 -4.11
CA ILE A 344 7.49 16.19 -4.28
C ILE A 344 7.41 16.96 -5.60
N THR A 345 8.47 17.69 -5.94
CA THR A 345 8.56 18.44 -7.20
C THR A 345 8.53 17.50 -8.40
N GLU A 346 9.32 16.41 -8.37
CA GLU A 346 9.32 15.38 -9.40
C GLU A 346 7.93 14.77 -9.57
N PHE A 347 7.29 14.39 -8.45
CA PHE A 347 5.92 13.88 -8.46
C PHE A 347 4.93 14.87 -9.08
N TYR A 348 4.95 16.14 -8.67
CA TYR A 348 4.06 17.18 -9.21
C TYR A 348 4.27 17.41 -10.72
N GLN A 349 5.52 17.34 -11.19
CA GLN A 349 5.82 17.43 -12.62
C GLN A 349 5.31 16.21 -13.40
N GLN A 350 5.49 15.00 -12.86
CA GLN A 350 4.95 13.77 -13.48
C GLN A 350 3.42 13.80 -13.52
N LEU A 351 2.80 14.31 -12.44
CA LEU A 351 1.36 14.46 -12.32
C LEU A 351 0.77 15.35 -13.42
N ASN A 352 1.49 16.41 -13.83
CA ASN A 352 1.04 17.36 -14.86
C ASN A 352 1.45 17.02 -16.30
N LYS A 353 2.24 15.95 -16.50
CA LYS A 353 2.57 15.43 -17.84
C LYS A 353 1.49 14.48 -18.39
N ASN A 354 0.55 14.06 -17.54
CA ASN A 354 -0.57 13.16 -17.82
C ASN A 354 -1.90 13.83 -17.47
#